data_AF-A0A8T5TZI4-F1
#
_entry.id   AF-A0A8T5TZI4-F1
#
_cell.length_a   1.000
_cell.length_b   1.000
_cell.length_c   1.000
_cell.angle_alpha   90.00
_cell.angle_beta   90.00
_cell.angle_gamma   90.00
#
_symmetry.space_group_name_H-M   'P 1'
#
loop_
_entity.id
_entity.type
_entity.pdbx_description
1 polymer ?
#
loop_
_entity_poly.entity_id
_entity_poly.type
_entity_poly.pdbx_seq_one_letter_code
_entity_poly.pdbx_strand_id
1 'polypeptide(L)'
;MKGLTEYYVSFEYPEGMDPFPIPTNLQQQYNQPIFPEKKRDEKLEKNFVVLTEMKGKGGVITSFLPGLKDNLADKINQMLSDSEFSEPDLEFSKIIPNYSDDTVIYCICGEIAQIENVNVCNWKNKFKFYLFEASQCKCGDQMYAISLMDENDAIPEELKDIFLS
;
A
#
# COMPACT_ATOMS: atom_id res chain seq x y z
N MET A 1 -9.21 21.71 27.41
CA MET A 1 -9.39 21.06 26.09
C MET A 1 -10.64 21.66 25.46
N LYS A 2 -10.50 22.35 24.32
CA LYS A 2 -11.64 22.79 23.50
C LYS A 2 -11.41 22.22 22.10
N GLY A 3 -12.22 21.24 21.71
CA GLY A 3 -12.21 20.67 20.36
C GLY A 3 -12.88 21.62 19.38
N LEU A 4 -12.31 21.77 18.19
CA LEU A 4 -12.98 22.42 17.07
C LEU A 4 -13.96 21.40 16.46
N THR A 5 -15.25 21.74 16.51
CA THR A 5 -16.30 21.00 15.81
C THR A 5 -16.60 21.76 14.52
N GLU A 6 -16.35 21.15 13.36
CA GLU A 6 -16.69 21.72 12.06
C GLU A 6 -18.08 21.22 11.64
N TYR A 7 -18.98 22.14 11.33
CA TYR A 7 -20.32 21.84 10.82
C TYR A 7 -20.33 22.07 9.30
N TYR A 8 -20.61 21.02 8.54
CA TYR A 8 -20.78 21.08 7.10
C TYR A 8 -22.24 21.40 6.78
N VAL A 9 -22.49 22.55 6.15
CA VAL A 9 -23.82 22.97 5.68
C VAL A 9 -23.86 22.76 4.16
N SER A 10 -24.70 21.84 3.69
CA SER A 10 -25.07 21.76 2.27
C SER A 10 -26.31 22.61 2.01
N PHE A 11 -26.29 23.37 0.92
CA PHE A 11 -27.44 24.11 0.43
C PHE A 11 -28.00 23.39 -0.80
N GLU A 12 -29.23 22.91 -0.70
CA GLU A 12 -29.98 22.42 -1.85
C GLU A 12 -30.82 23.55 -2.43
N TYR A 13 -30.89 23.64 -3.76
CA TYR A 13 -31.76 24.59 -4.42
C TYR A 13 -33.21 24.11 -4.33
N PRO A 14 -34.18 25.00 -4.05
CA PRO A 14 -35.59 24.65 -4.03
C PRO A 14 -36.08 24.18 -5.40
N GLU A 15 -37.06 23.27 -5.40
CA GLU A 15 -37.65 22.72 -6.63
C GLU A 15 -38.16 23.82 -7.57
N GLY A 16 -37.80 23.73 -8.85
CA GLY A 16 -38.23 24.65 -9.90
C GLY A 16 -37.37 25.90 -10.10
N MET A 17 -36.23 26.01 -9.40
CA MET A 17 -35.23 27.05 -9.67
C MET A 17 -34.01 26.47 -10.42
N ASP A 18 -33.68 27.06 -11.57
CA ASP A 18 -32.46 26.67 -12.29
C ASP A 18 -31.21 27.10 -11.50
N PRO A 19 -30.16 26.25 -11.41
CA PRO A 19 -28.93 26.59 -10.73
C PRO A 19 -28.29 27.84 -11.34
N PHE A 20 -27.81 28.75 -10.50
CA PHE A 20 -27.06 29.91 -10.99
C PHE A 20 -25.79 29.46 -11.70
N PRO A 21 -25.47 30.02 -12.88
CA PRO A 21 -24.27 29.65 -13.61
C PRO A 21 -23.04 30.05 -12.81
N ILE A 22 -22.15 29.08 -12.57
CA ILE A 22 -20.87 29.33 -11.88
C ILE A 22 -20.06 30.33 -12.72
N PRO A 23 -19.63 31.47 -12.14
CA PRO A 23 -18.78 32.43 -12.81
C PRO A 23 -17.53 31.75 -13.38
N THR A 24 -17.14 32.09 -14.61
CA THR A 24 -16.08 31.40 -15.37
C THR A 24 -14.76 31.29 -14.60
N ASN A 25 -14.47 32.28 -13.76
CA ASN A 25 -13.26 32.36 -12.93
C ASN A 25 -13.21 31.29 -11.81
N LEU A 26 -14.37 30.72 -11.44
CA LEU A 26 -14.53 29.70 -10.40
C LEU A 26 -14.78 28.29 -10.96
N GLN A 27 -15.05 28.19 -12.28
CA GLN A 27 -15.30 26.91 -12.94
C GLN A 27 -14.11 25.96 -12.83
N GLN A 28 -12.87 26.48 -12.86
CA GLN A 28 -11.66 25.67 -12.73
C GLN A 28 -11.47 25.08 -11.32
N GLN A 29 -11.96 25.75 -10.27
CA GLN A 29 -11.91 25.23 -8.90
C GLN A 29 -12.99 24.18 -8.64
N TYR A 30 -14.14 24.28 -9.31
CA TYR A 30 -15.25 23.32 -9.15
C TYR A 30 -15.13 22.09 -10.06
N ASN A 31 -14.56 22.24 -11.25
CA ASN A 31 -14.41 21.14 -12.22
C ASN A 31 -13.11 20.33 -12.01
N GLN A 32 -12.25 20.73 -11.08
CA GLN A 32 -11.15 19.88 -10.65
C GLN A 32 -11.60 19.06 -9.44
N PRO A 33 -11.40 17.74 -9.45
CA PRO A 33 -11.57 16.94 -8.24
C PRO A 33 -10.64 17.50 -7.17
N ILE A 34 -11.17 18.05 -6.08
CA ILE A 34 -10.36 18.54 -4.94
C ILE A 34 -9.55 17.39 -4.32
N PHE A 35 -9.99 16.16 -4.58
CA PHE A 35 -9.22 14.93 -4.39
C PHE A 35 -9.43 14.06 -5.62
N PRO A 36 -8.42 13.34 -6.13
CA PRO A 36 -8.70 12.23 -7.02
C PRO A 36 -9.73 11.35 -6.32
N GLU A 37 -10.84 11.05 -7.00
CA GLU A 37 -11.83 10.10 -6.50
C GLU A 37 -11.08 8.81 -6.18
N LYS A 38 -10.82 8.56 -4.88
CA LYS A 38 -10.59 7.20 -4.42
C LYS A 38 -11.86 6.47 -4.78
N LYS A 39 -11.81 5.72 -5.88
CA LYS A 39 -12.84 4.75 -6.24
C LYS A 39 -13.11 3.94 -4.98
N ARG A 40 -14.23 4.22 -4.32
CA ARG A 40 -14.82 3.37 -3.29
C ARG A 40 -15.45 2.16 -3.99
N ASP A 41 -14.60 1.43 -4.67
CA ASP A 41 -14.69 0.02 -4.91
C ASP A 41 -13.31 -0.48 -4.48
N GLU A 42 -13.05 -0.45 -3.17
CA GLU A 42 -11.90 -1.16 -2.60
C GLU A 42 -12.15 -2.65 -2.89
N LYS A 43 -11.75 -3.10 -4.08
CA LYS A 43 -11.41 -4.51 -4.27
C LYS A 43 -10.31 -4.75 -3.24
N LEU A 44 -10.67 -5.37 -2.13
CA LEU A 44 -9.70 -5.84 -1.16
C LEU A 44 -8.68 -6.66 -1.95
N GLU A 45 -7.45 -6.18 -1.96
CA GLU A 45 -6.37 -6.87 -2.64
C GLU A 45 -6.18 -8.20 -1.92
N LYS A 46 -6.15 -9.30 -2.69
CA LYS A 46 -6.08 -10.66 -2.13
C LYS A 46 -4.71 -11.29 -2.31
N ASN A 47 -3.90 -10.71 -3.20
CA ASN A 47 -2.67 -11.31 -3.68
C ASN A 47 -1.46 -10.74 -2.94
N PHE A 48 -1.40 -10.99 -1.63
CA PHE A 48 -0.27 -10.61 -0.80
C PHE A 48 0.73 -11.74 -0.66
N VAL A 49 1.98 -11.43 -0.99
CA VAL A 49 3.15 -12.27 -0.74
C VAL A 49 3.87 -11.72 0.48
N VAL A 50 4.19 -12.58 1.44
CA VAL A 50 5.06 -12.21 2.56
C VAL A 50 6.43 -12.81 2.29
N LEU A 51 7.47 -11.99 2.37
CA LEU A 51 8.85 -12.45 2.26
C LEU A 51 9.31 -12.92 3.65
N THR A 52 9.09 -14.20 3.94
CA THR A 52 9.48 -14.84 5.19
C THR A 52 10.93 -15.32 5.14
N GLU A 53 11.48 -15.70 6.29
CA GLU A 53 12.89 -16.12 6.42
C GLU A 53 13.88 -15.12 5.79
N MET A 54 13.51 -13.83 5.84
CA MET A 54 14.26 -12.76 5.24
C MET A 54 15.59 -12.61 5.97
N LYS A 55 16.69 -12.67 5.22
CA LYS A 55 18.03 -12.30 5.70
C LYS A 55 18.40 -10.97 5.11
N GLY A 56 18.61 -10.00 5.97
CA GLY A 56 18.89 -8.65 5.56
C GLY A 56 19.23 -7.78 6.75
N LYS A 57 20.08 -6.78 6.50
CA LYS A 57 20.54 -5.88 7.54
C LYS A 57 20.62 -4.46 7.01
N GLY A 58 20.12 -3.51 7.80
CA GLY A 58 20.15 -2.09 7.43
C GLY A 58 19.35 -1.78 6.16
N GLY A 59 18.22 -2.45 5.94
CA GLY A 59 17.34 -2.22 4.80
C GLY A 59 17.74 -2.92 3.50
N VAL A 60 18.81 -3.72 3.51
CA VAL A 60 19.23 -4.53 2.35
C VAL A 60 18.89 -5.99 2.59
N ILE A 61 18.07 -6.55 1.70
CA ILE A 61 17.60 -7.92 1.70
C ILE A 61 18.48 -8.77 0.78
N THR A 62 19.09 -9.81 1.34
CA THR A 62 20.01 -10.71 0.63
C THR A 62 19.38 -12.05 0.25
N SER A 63 18.41 -12.52 1.05
CA SER A 63 17.63 -13.72 0.75
C SER A 63 16.27 -13.65 1.42
N PHE A 64 15.28 -14.33 0.85
CA PHE A 64 13.94 -14.47 1.42
C PHE A 64 13.25 -15.70 0.82
N LEU A 65 12.18 -16.15 1.47
CA LEU A 65 11.23 -17.11 0.93
C LEU A 65 9.88 -16.41 0.70
N PRO A 66 9.42 -16.30 -0.56
CA PRO A 66 8.10 -15.72 -0.82
C PRO A 66 6.99 -16.72 -0.48
N GLY A 67 6.06 -16.33 0.39
CA GLY A 67 4.87 -17.10 0.71
C GLY A 67 3.59 -16.31 0.40
N LEU A 68 2.71 -16.86 -0.44
CA LEU A 68 1.38 -16.28 -0.65
C LEU A 68 0.54 -16.45 0.63
N LYS A 69 -0.06 -15.36 1.12
CA LYS A 69 -0.88 -15.34 2.34
C LYS A 69 -2.27 -14.80 2.02
N ASP A 70 -2.95 -15.47 1.10
CA ASP A 70 -4.33 -15.16 0.69
C ASP A 70 -5.31 -15.17 1.88
N ASN A 71 -5.13 -16.11 2.80
CA ASN A 71 -5.91 -16.26 4.03
C ASN A 71 -5.70 -15.11 5.05
N LEU A 72 -4.64 -14.31 4.90
CA LEU A 72 -4.34 -13.15 5.76
C LEU A 72 -4.60 -11.82 5.05
N ALA A 73 -5.15 -11.83 3.83
CA ALA A 73 -5.33 -10.62 3.03
C ALA A 73 -6.11 -9.52 3.76
N ASP A 74 -7.21 -9.86 4.45
CA ASP A 74 -8.00 -8.89 5.22
C ASP A 74 -7.18 -8.26 6.35
N LYS A 75 -6.34 -9.05 7.02
CA LYS A 75 -5.49 -8.57 8.11
C LYS A 75 -4.36 -7.69 7.59
N ILE A 76 -3.78 -8.05 6.45
CA ILE A 76 -2.74 -7.26 5.78
C ILE A 76 -3.33 -5.93 5.29
N ASN A 77 -4.51 -5.93 4.68
CA ASN A 77 -5.22 -4.71 4.27
C ASN A 77 -5.50 -3.79 5.47
N GLN A 78 -5.94 -4.34 6.61
CA GLN A 78 -6.13 -3.55 7.83
C GLN A 78 -4.81 -2.98 8.34
N MET A 79 -3.74 -3.77 8.36
CA MET A 79 -2.40 -3.31 8.74
C MET A 79 -1.92 -2.17 7.85
N LEU A 80 -2.08 -2.28 6.53
CA LEU A 80 -1.72 -1.24 5.57
C LEU A 80 -2.56 0.03 5.75
N SER A 81 -3.85 -0.12 6.04
CA SER A 81 -4.74 1.02 6.32
C SER A 81 -4.35 1.79 7.59
N ASP A 82 -3.79 1.09 8.58
CA ASP A 82 -3.27 1.67 9.83
C ASP A 82 -1.82 2.19 9.70
N SER A 83 -1.24 2.14 8.50
CA SER A 83 0.16 2.51 8.25
C SER A 83 0.30 3.85 7.56
N GLU A 84 1.37 4.55 7.88
CA GLU A 84 1.83 5.71 7.12
C GLU A 84 2.83 5.24 6.05
N PHE A 85 2.74 5.82 4.85
CA PHE A 85 3.57 5.44 3.70
C PHE A 85 4.62 6.52 3.43
N SER A 86 5.84 6.10 3.15
CA SER A 86 6.94 6.98 2.77
C SER A 86 7.83 6.32 1.73
N GLU A 87 8.50 7.12 0.92
CA GLU A 87 9.50 6.61 -0.01
C GLU A 87 10.72 6.06 0.74
N PRO A 88 11.33 4.97 0.28
CA PRO A 88 12.55 4.45 0.88
C PRO A 88 13.75 5.35 0.58
N ASP A 89 14.70 5.40 1.52
CA ASP A 89 16.00 6.07 1.32
C ASP A 89 16.87 5.35 0.25
N LEU A 90 16.54 4.11 -0.06
CA LEU A 90 17.25 3.24 -0.98
C LEU A 90 16.36 2.90 -2.19
N GLU A 91 16.96 2.90 -3.38
CA GLU A 91 16.32 2.37 -4.58
C GLU A 91 16.09 0.86 -4.46
N PHE A 92 15.09 0.32 -5.17
CA PHE A 92 14.78 -1.12 -5.17
C PHE A 92 16.00 -2.01 -5.44
N SER A 93 16.84 -1.65 -6.42
CA SER A 93 18.06 -2.38 -6.77
C SER A 93 19.12 -2.41 -5.66
N LYS A 94 18.99 -1.54 -4.64
CA LYS A 94 19.83 -1.56 -3.43
C LYS A 94 19.15 -2.31 -2.29
N ILE A 95 17.82 -2.29 -2.23
CA ILE A 95 17.04 -3.06 -1.25
C ILE A 95 17.13 -4.55 -1.56
N ILE A 96 16.96 -4.96 -2.82
CA ILE A 96 17.12 -6.35 -3.27
C ILE A 96 18.13 -6.38 -4.44
N PRO A 97 19.44 -6.38 -4.16
CA PRO A 97 20.47 -6.29 -5.19
C PRO A 97 20.56 -7.51 -6.11
N ASN A 98 20.09 -8.68 -5.65
CA ASN A 98 20.15 -9.92 -6.38
C ASN A 98 18.77 -10.36 -6.90
N TYR A 99 17.87 -9.42 -7.21
CA TYR A 99 16.56 -9.74 -7.78
C TYR A 99 16.71 -10.42 -9.15
N SER A 100 16.76 -11.75 -9.13
CA SER A 100 17.12 -12.67 -10.21
C SER A 100 16.57 -14.06 -9.89
N ASP A 101 16.72 -15.04 -10.79
CA ASP A 101 16.07 -16.36 -10.72
C ASP A 101 16.16 -17.07 -9.35
N ASP A 102 17.22 -16.81 -8.56
CA ASP A 102 17.44 -17.37 -7.21
C ASP A 102 16.69 -16.63 -6.08
N THR A 103 16.37 -15.35 -6.26
CA THR A 103 15.66 -14.49 -5.30
C THR A 103 14.67 -13.60 -6.03
N VAL A 104 13.50 -14.15 -6.32
CA VAL A 104 12.47 -13.49 -7.13
C VAL A 104 11.08 -13.73 -6.54
N ILE A 105 10.20 -12.75 -6.74
CA ILE A 105 8.78 -12.85 -6.38
C ILE A 105 8.02 -13.30 -7.61
N TYR A 106 7.22 -14.35 -7.48
CA TYR A 106 6.38 -14.85 -8.56
C TYR A 106 4.95 -14.36 -8.39
N CYS A 107 4.30 -14.07 -9.52
CA CYS A 107 2.84 -13.96 -9.58
C CYS A 107 2.21 -15.35 -9.41
N ILE A 108 0.91 -15.40 -9.09
CA ILE A 108 0.14 -16.65 -8.96
C ILE A 108 0.16 -17.50 -10.24
N CYS A 109 0.38 -16.88 -11.40
CA CYS A 109 0.48 -17.60 -12.68
C CYS A 109 1.89 -18.17 -12.95
N GLY A 110 2.86 -17.94 -12.06
CA GLY A 110 4.25 -18.39 -12.19
C GLY A 110 5.17 -17.46 -13.00
N GLU A 111 4.68 -16.32 -13.50
CA GLU A 111 5.54 -15.30 -14.10
C GLU A 111 6.28 -14.50 -13.01
N ILE A 112 7.48 -14.01 -13.31
CA ILE A 112 8.25 -13.13 -12.42
C ILE A 112 7.49 -11.81 -12.26
N ALA A 113 7.24 -11.42 -11.01
CA ALA A 113 6.64 -10.13 -10.68
C ALA A 113 7.67 -9.01 -10.95
N GLN A 114 7.30 -8.07 -11.81
CA GLN A 114 8.11 -6.89 -12.06
C GLN A 114 7.74 -5.82 -11.02
N ILE A 115 8.66 -5.52 -10.10
CA ILE A 115 8.44 -4.51 -9.06
C ILE A 115 8.56 -3.11 -9.68
N GLU A 116 7.51 -2.30 -9.56
CA GLU A 116 7.48 -0.92 -10.05
C GLU A 116 7.73 0.08 -8.95
N ASN A 117 7.20 -0.19 -7.75
CA ASN A 117 7.28 0.75 -6.64
C ASN A 117 7.65 0.05 -5.33
N VAL A 118 8.34 0.79 -4.47
CA VAL A 118 8.71 0.34 -3.13
C VAL A 118 8.37 1.44 -2.15
N ASN A 119 7.66 1.08 -1.09
CA ASN A 119 7.26 1.97 -0.02
C ASN A 119 7.77 1.45 1.32
N VAL A 120 8.14 2.36 2.21
CA VAL A 120 8.34 2.09 3.64
C VAL A 120 7.02 2.37 4.34
N CYS A 121 6.43 1.33 4.91
CA CYS A 121 5.21 1.40 5.70
C CYS A 121 5.57 1.48 7.17
N ASN A 122 5.03 2.48 7.87
CA ASN A 122 5.21 2.67 9.30
C ASN A 122 3.87 2.43 10.01
N TRP A 123 3.70 1.22 10.53
CA TRP A 123 2.50 0.82 11.23
C TRP A 123 2.45 1.45 12.62
N LYS A 124 1.45 2.31 12.84
CA LYS A 124 1.18 2.99 14.11
C LYS A 124 2.40 3.67 14.75
N ASN A 125 3.36 4.14 13.93
CA ASN A 125 4.62 4.73 14.40
C ASN A 125 5.47 3.80 15.29
N LYS A 126 5.30 2.48 15.17
CA LYS A 126 5.95 1.48 16.03
C LYS A 126 6.78 0.46 15.26
N PHE A 127 6.38 0.15 14.05
CA PHE A 127 6.95 -0.95 13.29
C PHE A 127 7.03 -0.58 11.82
N LYS A 128 8.23 -0.73 11.25
CA LYS A 128 8.48 -0.40 9.85
C LYS A 128 8.73 -1.65 9.04
N PHE A 129 8.21 -1.67 7.83
CA PHE A 129 8.36 -2.77 6.89
C PHE A 129 8.33 -2.23 5.46
N TYR A 130 8.84 -3.02 4.51
CA TYR A 130 8.75 -2.70 3.09
C TYR A 130 7.46 -3.24 2.49
N LEU A 131 6.84 -2.45 1.62
CA LEU A 131 5.82 -2.85 0.67
C LEU A 131 6.37 -2.71 -0.74
N PHE A 132 6.37 -3.81 -1.48
CA PHE A 132 6.73 -3.86 -2.89
C PHE A 132 5.46 -4.01 -3.72
N GLU A 133 5.28 -3.10 -4.67
CA GLU A 133 4.14 -3.10 -5.59
C GLU A 133 4.62 -3.54 -6.96
N ALA A 134 4.08 -4.66 -7.46
CA ALA A 134 4.38 -5.15 -8.78
C ALA A 134 3.45 -4.53 -9.83
N SER A 135 3.96 -4.40 -11.05
CA SER A 135 3.16 -4.13 -12.24
C SER A 135 2.05 -5.18 -12.38
N GLN A 136 0.93 -4.81 -12.96
CA GLN A 136 -0.12 -5.77 -13.30
C GLN A 136 0.44 -6.90 -14.20
N CYS A 137 0.29 -8.14 -13.76
CA CYS A 137 0.73 -9.31 -14.49
C CYS A 137 -0.16 -9.54 -15.72
N LYS A 138 0.33 -10.30 -16.71
CA LYS A 138 -0.45 -10.66 -17.91
C LYS A 138 -1.71 -11.47 -17.58
N CYS A 139 -1.76 -12.14 -16.43
CA CYS A 139 -2.97 -12.82 -15.96
C CYS A 139 -4.06 -11.84 -15.48
N GLY A 140 -3.75 -10.55 -15.38
CA GLY A 140 -4.67 -9.49 -14.95
C GLY A 140 -4.59 -9.17 -13.46
N ASP A 141 -3.82 -9.95 -12.69
CA ASP A 141 -3.65 -9.70 -11.25
C ASP A 141 -2.53 -8.71 -10.96
N GLN A 142 -2.74 -7.91 -9.93
CA GLN A 142 -1.70 -7.09 -9.31
C GLN A 142 -1.19 -7.81 -8.05
N MET A 143 0.12 -7.81 -7.86
CA MET A 143 0.78 -8.49 -6.74
C MET A 143 1.40 -7.46 -5.81
N TYR A 144 1.29 -7.74 -4.51
CA TYR A 144 1.91 -6.96 -3.46
C TYR A 144 2.79 -7.88 -2.64
N ALA A 145 4.00 -7.46 -2.32
CA ALA A 145 4.85 -8.18 -1.40
C ALA A 145 5.21 -7.33 -0.19
N ILE A 146 5.23 -7.93 1.01
CA ILE A 146 5.66 -7.26 2.24
C ILE A 146 6.85 -7.98 2.86
N SER A 147 7.76 -7.21 3.46
CA SER A 147 8.96 -7.75 4.10
C SER A 147 9.43 -6.89 5.26
N LEU A 148 10.14 -7.50 6.22
CA LEU A 148 10.86 -6.79 7.26
C LEU A 148 11.96 -5.90 6.65
N MET A 149 12.42 -4.89 7.38
CA MET A 149 13.57 -4.07 6.96
C MET A 149 14.90 -4.65 7.45
N ASP A 150 14.88 -5.29 8.62
CA ASP A 150 16.02 -6.01 9.21
C ASP A 150 15.55 -7.38 9.74
N GLU A 151 16.41 -8.38 9.65
CA GLU A 151 16.12 -9.74 10.13
C GLU A 151 15.87 -9.78 11.66
N ASN A 152 16.39 -8.81 12.41
CA ASN A 152 16.28 -8.74 13.86
C ASN A 152 15.19 -7.78 14.35
N ASP A 153 14.37 -7.24 13.44
CA ASP A 153 13.30 -6.32 13.82
C ASP A 153 12.31 -7.01 14.77
N ALA A 154 12.02 -6.34 15.89
CA ALA A 154 11.07 -6.83 16.88
C ALA A 154 9.64 -6.69 16.35
N ILE A 155 9.09 -7.79 15.82
CA ILE A 155 7.73 -7.84 15.27
C ILE A 155 6.70 -7.71 16.41
N PRO A 156 5.77 -6.74 16.36
CA PRO A 156 4.69 -6.61 17.33
C PRO A 156 3.84 -7.90 17.39
N GLU A 157 3.37 -8.28 18.59
CA GLU A 157 2.54 -9.49 18.79
C GLU A 157 1.35 -9.57 17.82
N GLU A 158 0.71 -8.43 17.52
CA GLU A 158 -0.43 -8.32 16.62
C GLU A 158 -0.11 -8.71 15.17
N LEU A 159 1.16 -8.64 14.75
CA LEU A 159 1.61 -8.85 13.37
C LEU A 159 2.44 -10.12 13.20
N LYS A 160 2.71 -10.86 14.28
CA LYS A 160 3.53 -12.07 14.22
C LYS A 160 2.97 -13.12 13.29
N ASP A 161 1.65 -13.28 13.23
CA ASP A 161 1.00 -14.21 12.32
C ASP A 161 1.15 -13.84 10.84
N ILE A 162 1.42 -12.56 10.52
CA ILE A 162 1.72 -12.14 9.16
C ILE A 162 3.17 -12.48 8.80
N PHE A 163 4.13 -12.07 9.64
CA PHE A 163 5.56 -12.10 9.30
C PHE A 163 6.31 -13.37 9.75
N LEU A 164 5.75 -14.17 10.67
CA LEU A 164 6.37 -15.40 11.19
C LEU A 164 5.63 -16.69 10.78
N SER A 165 4.58 -16.60 9.96
CA SER A 165 3.78 -17.77 9.56
C SER A 165 4.27 -18.49 8.33
#